data_AF-A0A6I6E8T1-F1
#
_entry.id   AF-A0A6I6E8T1-F1
#
_cell.length_a   1.000
_cell.length_b   1.000
_cell.length_c   1.000
_cell.angle_alpha   90.00
_cell.angle_beta   90.00
_cell.angle_gamma   90.00
#
_symmetry.space_group_name_H-M   'P 1'
#
loop_
_entity.id
_entity.type
_entity.pdbx_description
1 polymer ?
#
loop_
_entity_poly.entity_id
_entity_poly.type
_entity_poly.pdbx_seq_one_letter_code
_entity_poly.pdbx_strand_id
1 'polypeptide(L)'
;MDAEAPRDGKLEQALKAAQLYYMQDRTMEAIARELGTSRSSVSRLLSHARETGLVDIRITSPLERGGFLEQRVRERFHVAAHVVPVPSSVSEVDRLERVAMTAARLFAQFVDSNMVVGVAWGSTLTAVSRYLPQKETHGTTVVQLNGAGNTQTTGVDYSSEVLQRFGDAFGAKLQQFPVPAFFDDPATREAMWRERSTRRVLDVQGRMDLALFSLGSPSAEVPSRVYVGGYLDRDDYRSLTEDRVIGDVATVFFRADGTWRDVRLNARATGPDLDRLRRVPRRVCVVAGAHKLASLRAALAAGLVTDVVLDETLAERLVETL
;
A
#
# COMPACT_ATOMS: atom_id res chain seq x y z
N MET A 1 -25.64 -29.68 -18.59
CA MET A 1 -25.18 -29.04 -19.84
C MET A 1 -26.14 -27.88 -20.11
N ASP A 2 -26.37 -27.00 -19.14
CA ASP A 2 -25.49 -25.99 -18.50
C ASP A 2 -25.42 -24.74 -19.36
N ALA A 3 -26.30 -23.82 -18.96
CA ALA A 3 -26.63 -22.55 -19.55
C ALA A 3 -25.66 -21.48 -19.01
N GLU A 4 -24.72 -21.05 -19.84
CA GLU A 4 -23.74 -20.00 -19.52
C GLU A 4 -24.03 -18.67 -20.26
N ALA A 5 -25.23 -18.51 -20.83
CA ALA A 5 -25.59 -17.38 -21.70
C ALA A 5 -26.30 -16.12 -21.10
N PRO A 6 -26.53 -15.88 -19.78
CA PRO A 6 -27.18 -14.64 -19.34
C PRO A 6 -26.24 -13.50 -18.87
N ARG A 7 -24.95 -13.78 -18.60
CA ARG A 7 -24.05 -12.79 -17.95
C ARG A 7 -23.40 -11.82 -18.95
N ASP A 8 -22.98 -12.29 -20.12
CA ASP A 8 -22.27 -11.46 -21.10
C ASP A 8 -23.17 -10.38 -21.73
N GLY A 9 -24.42 -10.72 -22.09
CA GLY A 9 -25.32 -9.76 -22.71
C GLY A 9 -25.67 -8.57 -21.82
N LYS A 10 -25.74 -8.77 -20.49
CA LYS A 10 -25.97 -7.67 -19.55
C LYS A 10 -24.74 -6.77 -19.39
N LEU A 11 -23.55 -7.37 -19.43
CA LEU A 11 -22.28 -6.64 -19.36
C LEU A 11 -22.08 -5.78 -20.63
N GLU A 12 -22.36 -6.33 -21.81
CA GLU A 12 -22.31 -5.62 -23.09
C GLU A 12 -23.31 -4.47 -23.15
N GLN A 13 -24.55 -4.68 -22.70
CA GLN A 13 -25.55 -3.62 -22.62
C GLN A 13 -25.16 -2.52 -21.63
N ALA A 14 -24.55 -2.88 -20.49
CA ALA A 14 -24.06 -1.92 -19.52
C ALA A 14 -22.90 -1.08 -20.07
N LEU A 15 -21.95 -1.71 -20.77
CA LEU A 15 -20.86 -1.04 -21.47
C LEU A 15 -21.37 -0.08 -22.54
N LYS A 16 -22.31 -0.54 -23.38
CA LYS A 16 -22.88 0.28 -24.45
C LYS A 16 -23.66 1.48 -23.90
N ALA A 17 -24.48 1.27 -22.87
CA ALA A 17 -25.19 2.35 -22.19
C ALA A 17 -24.22 3.38 -21.59
N ALA A 18 -23.15 2.92 -20.95
CA ALA A 18 -22.11 3.78 -20.37
C ALA A 18 -21.38 4.61 -21.44
N GLN A 19 -20.99 4.02 -22.57
CA GLN A 19 -20.36 4.76 -23.68
C GLN A 19 -21.28 5.85 -24.23
N LEU A 20 -22.56 5.53 -24.48
CA LEU A 20 -23.52 6.50 -24.99
C LEU A 20 -23.74 7.65 -23.98
N TYR A 21 -23.80 7.36 -22.69
CA TYR A 21 -24.05 8.36 -21.66
C TYR A 21 -22.83 9.23 -21.36
N TYR A 22 -21.67 8.61 -21.08
CA TYR A 22 -20.49 9.32 -20.56
C TYR A 22 -19.52 9.79 -21.64
N MET A 23 -19.50 9.16 -22.83
CA MET A 23 -18.59 9.57 -23.92
C MET A 23 -19.30 10.36 -25.02
N GLN A 24 -20.62 10.22 -25.15
CA GLN A 24 -21.40 10.85 -26.22
C GLN A 24 -22.50 11.78 -25.71
N ASP A 25 -22.57 12.03 -24.39
CA ASP A 25 -23.54 12.91 -23.73
C ASP A 25 -25.01 12.66 -24.14
N ARG A 26 -25.37 11.41 -24.47
CA ARG A 26 -26.74 11.05 -24.83
C ARG A 26 -27.62 11.04 -23.58
N THR A 27 -28.84 11.58 -23.71
CA THR A 27 -29.84 11.50 -22.62
C THR A 27 -30.27 10.06 -22.40
N MET A 28 -30.68 9.72 -21.16
CA MET A 28 -31.17 8.37 -20.85
C MET A 28 -32.39 7.97 -21.71
N GLU A 29 -33.20 8.92 -22.16
CA GLU A 29 -34.33 8.70 -23.08
C GLU A 29 -33.88 8.39 -24.51
N ALA A 30 -32.80 9.01 -24.99
CA ALA A 30 -32.20 8.67 -26.28
C ALA A 30 -31.58 7.26 -26.25
N ILE A 31 -30.85 6.95 -25.17
CA ILE A 31 -30.22 5.64 -24.96
C ILE A 31 -31.28 4.54 -24.85
N ALA A 32 -32.39 4.82 -24.14
CA ALA A 32 -33.49 3.88 -23.99
C ALA A 32 -34.09 3.48 -25.35
N ARG A 33 -34.30 4.46 -26.25
CA ARG A 33 -34.77 4.20 -27.62
C ARG A 33 -33.76 3.40 -28.44
N GLU A 34 -32.48 3.73 -28.35
CA GLU A 34 -31.42 3.05 -29.10
C GLU A 34 -31.24 1.59 -28.65
N LEU A 35 -31.32 1.34 -27.35
CA LEU A 35 -31.18 -0.01 -26.78
C LEU A 35 -32.51 -0.78 -26.73
N GLY A 36 -33.61 -0.23 -27.25
CA GLY A 36 -34.92 -0.86 -27.23
C GLY A 36 -35.44 -1.17 -25.81
N THR A 37 -35.10 -0.33 -24.83
CA THR A 37 -35.41 -0.54 -23.41
C THR A 37 -36.04 0.69 -22.76
N SER A 38 -36.33 0.63 -21.46
CA SER A 38 -36.89 1.75 -20.70
C SER A 38 -35.79 2.64 -20.09
N ARG A 39 -36.12 3.91 -19.81
CA ARG A 39 -35.23 4.83 -19.08
C ARG A 39 -34.78 4.25 -17.72
N SER A 40 -35.66 3.52 -17.03
CA SER A 40 -35.32 2.87 -15.75
C SER A 40 -34.33 1.72 -15.93
N SER A 41 -34.42 0.97 -17.02
CA SER A 41 -33.43 -0.05 -17.38
C SER A 41 -32.08 0.56 -17.73
N VAL A 42 -32.02 1.68 -18.46
CA VAL A 42 -30.76 2.40 -18.72
C VAL A 42 -30.12 2.87 -17.43
N SER A 43 -30.89 3.42 -16.49
CA SER A 43 -30.38 3.81 -15.17
C SER A 43 -29.76 2.62 -14.42
N ARG A 44 -30.44 1.46 -14.42
CA ARG A 44 -29.89 0.21 -13.83
C ARG A 44 -28.62 -0.27 -14.52
N LEU A 45 -28.54 -0.17 -15.85
CA LEU A 45 -27.34 -0.52 -16.62
C LEU A 45 -26.16 0.39 -16.29
N LEU A 46 -26.38 1.71 -16.16
CA LEU A 46 -25.36 2.67 -15.75
C LEU A 46 -24.92 2.47 -14.29
N SER A 47 -25.84 2.14 -13.39
CA SER A 47 -25.49 1.75 -12.02
C SER A 47 -24.68 0.46 -11.99
N HIS A 48 -25.11 -0.56 -12.75
CA HIS A 48 -24.36 -1.80 -12.87
C HIS A 48 -22.95 -1.56 -13.42
N ALA A 49 -22.80 -0.72 -14.45
CA ALA A 49 -21.49 -0.38 -15.01
C ALA A 49 -20.56 0.30 -13.99
N ARG A 50 -21.10 1.10 -13.06
CA ARG A 50 -20.33 1.70 -11.96
C ARG A 50 -19.97 0.65 -10.89
N GLU A 51 -20.92 -0.21 -10.52
CA GLU A 51 -20.73 -1.25 -9.52
C GLU A 51 -19.74 -2.33 -9.97
N THR A 52 -19.69 -2.66 -11.26
CA THR A 52 -18.77 -3.66 -11.83
C THR A 52 -17.44 -3.08 -12.28
N GLY A 53 -17.23 -1.77 -12.14
CA GLY A 53 -15.98 -1.11 -12.54
C GLY A 53 -15.81 -0.89 -14.04
N LEU A 54 -16.85 -1.09 -14.86
CA LEU A 54 -16.85 -0.69 -16.28
C LEU A 54 -16.75 0.84 -16.45
N VAL A 55 -17.15 1.60 -15.42
CA VAL A 55 -17.06 3.06 -15.38
C VAL A 55 -16.37 3.47 -14.07
N ASP A 56 -15.23 4.15 -14.19
CA ASP A 56 -14.59 4.88 -13.09
C ASP A 56 -14.75 6.39 -13.34
N ILE A 57 -15.43 7.09 -12.43
CA ILE A 57 -15.66 8.54 -12.55
C ILE A 57 -14.60 9.26 -11.73
N ARG A 58 -13.71 9.98 -12.43
CA ARG A 58 -12.76 10.89 -11.80
C ARG A 58 -13.29 12.31 -11.86
N ILE A 59 -13.55 12.90 -10.71
CA ILE A 59 -13.81 14.34 -10.57
C ILE A 59 -12.48 15.00 -10.25
N THR A 60 -12.10 16.03 -11.01
CA THR A 60 -10.93 16.87 -10.73
C THR A 60 -11.43 18.26 -10.38
N SER A 61 -11.36 18.64 -9.10
CA SER A 61 -11.80 19.94 -8.66
C SER A 61 -10.62 20.94 -8.68
N PRO A 62 -10.72 22.06 -9.41
CA PRO A 62 -9.68 23.10 -9.42
C PRO A 62 -9.57 23.87 -8.09
N LEU A 63 -10.45 23.59 -7.13
CA LEU A 63 -10.41 24.13 -5.76
C LEU A 63 -9.73 23.16 -4.78
N GLU A 64 -9.10 22.08 -5.27
CA GLU A 64 -8.49 21.05 -4.43
C GLU A 64 -7.28 21.60 -3.67
N ARG A 65 -7.55 21.91 -2.40
CA ARG A 65 -6.56 22.07 -1.32
C ARG A 65 -5.51 20.95 -1.33
N GLY A 66 -5.89 19.74 -1.75
CA GLY A 66 -5.00 18.61 -2.01
C GLY A 66 -3.85 18.93 -2.96
N GLY A 67 -4.08 19.50 -4.15
CA GLY A 67 -3.03 19.82 -5.11
C GLY A 67 -2.03 20.86 -4.60
N PHE A 68 -2.50 21.83 -3.81
CA PHE A 68 -1.61 22.77 -3.11
C PHE A 68 -0.74 22.06 -2.07
N LEU A 69 -1.31 21.17 -1.26
CA LEU A 69 -0.56 20.40 -0.27
C LEU A 69 0.46 19.45 -0.93
N GLU A 70 0.08 18.78 -2.02
CA GLU A 70 0.98 17.94 -2.81
C GLU A 70 2.19 18.74 -3.31
N GLN A 71 1.94 19.94 -3.86
CA GLN A 71 2.98 20.84 -4.32
C GLN A 71 3.92 21.26 -3.19
N ARG A 72 3.37 21.62 -2.02
CA ARG A 72 4.15 22.03 -0.85
C ARG A 72 5.02 20.89 -0.30
N VAL A 73 4.49 19.67 -0.26
CA VAL A 73 5.26 18.49 0.16
C VAL A 73 6.37 18.22 -0.86
N ARG A 74 6.08 18.33 -2.17
CA ARG A 74 7.06 18.15 -3.24
C ARG A 74 8.20 19.15 -3.19
N GLU A 75 7.91 20.43 -3.02
CA GLU A 75 8.92 21.48 -2.92
C GLU A 75 9.85 21.30 -1.72
N ARG A 76 9.30 20.85 -0.59
CA ARG A 76 10.03 20.78 0.68
C ARG A 76 10.79 19.48 0.89
N PHE A 77 10.20 18.36 0.51
CA PHE A 77 10.74 17.03 0.80
C PHE A 77 11.25 16.32 -0.47
N HIS A 78 11.08 16.93 -1.65
CA HIS A 78 11.51 16.37 -2.93
C HIS A 78 10.93 14.97 -3.23
N VAL A 79 9.70 14.73 -2.78
CA VAL A 79 8.93 13.51 -3.05
C VAL A 79 7.64 13.82 -3.82
N ALA A 80 7.15 12.88 -4.61
CA ALA A 80 5.81 12.95 -5.15
C ALA A 80 4.80 12.68 -4.02
N ALA A 81 3.91 13.63 -3.77
CA ALA A 81 2.84 13.47 -2.78
C ALA A 81 1.51 13.24 -3.48
N HIS A 82 0.68 12.39 -2.90
CA HIS A 82 -0.66 12.07 -3.34
C HIS A 82 -1.62 12.22 -2.16
N VAL A 83 -2.28 13.37 -2.10
CA VAL A 83 -3.11 13.76 -0.96
C VAL A 83 -4.53 13.26 -1.18
N VAL A 84 -4.99 12.42 -0.26
CA VAL A 84 -6.34 11.85 -0.29
C VAL A 84 -7.26 12.76 0.53
N PRO A 85 -8.30 13.36 -0.09
CA PRO A 85 -9.26 14.18 0.64
C PRO A 85 -10.08 13.29 1.57
N VAL A 86 -9.92 13.50 2.87
CA VAL A 86 -10.66 12.76 3.91
C VAL A 86 -11.21 13.78 4.92
N PRO A 87 -12.54 13.86 5.09
CA PRO A 87 -13.13 14.75 6.09
C PRO A 87 -12.60 14.41 7.50
N SER A 88 -12.39 15.45 8.32
CA SER A 88 -11.87 15.29 9.69
C SER A 88 -12.79 14.49 10.62
N SER A 89 -14.09 14.43 10.33
CA SER A 89 -15.10 13.70 11.11
C SER A 89 -15.14 12.19 10.84
N VAL A 90 -14.37 11.69 9.88
CA VAL A 90 -14.35 10.28 9.50
C VAL A 90 -13.48 9.48 10.47
N SER A 91 -13.90 8.25 10.78
CA SER A 91 -13.16 7.33 11.65
C SER A 91 -11.76 7.02 11.09
N GLU A 92 -10.80 6.65 11.96
CA GLU A 92 -9.45 6.28 11.49
C GLU A 92 -9.46 5.04 10.58
N VAL A 93 -10.40 4.12 10.78
CA VAL A 93 -10.58 2.94 9.92
C VAL A 93 -11.02 3.37 8.52
N ASP A 94 -12.07 4.19 8.42
CA ASP A 94 -12.57 4.67 7.13
C ASP A 94 -11.55 5.60 6.43
N ARG A 95 -10.77 6.38 7.19
CA ARG A 95 -9.64 7.16 6.68
C ARG A 95 -8.61 6.24 6.03
N LEU A 96 -8.22 5.18 6.72
CA LEU A 96 -7.27 4.20 6.21
C LEU A 96 -7.80 3.53 4.93
N GLU A 97 -9.06 3.11 4.89
CA GLU A 97 -9.65 2.46 3.72
C GLU A 97 -9.68 3.40 2.49
N ARG A 98 -9.99 4.69 2.68
CA ARG A 98 -9.94 5.70 1.59
C ARG A 98 -8.52 5.90 1.07
N VAL A 99 -7.55 6.05 1.97
CA VAL A 99 -6.13 6.19 1.60
C VAL A 99 -5.64 4.93 0.87
N ALA A 100 -6.02 3.76 1.37
CA ALA A 100 -5.67 2.47 0.79
C ALA A 100 -6.23 2.29 -0.62
N MET A 101 -7.48 2.68 -0.87
CA MET A 101 -8.10 2.62 -2.19
C MET A 101 -7.35 3.50 -3.22
N THR A 102 -7.04 4.75 -2.86
CA THR A 102 -6.27 5.64 -3.75
C THR A 102 -4.86 5.10 -3.95
N ALA A 103 -4.19 4.63 -2.89
CA ALA A 103 -2.87 4.05 -2.98
C ALA A 103 -2.84 2.81 -3.88
N ALA A 104 -3.84 1.94 -3.83
CA ALA A 104 -3.92 0.75 -4.67
C ALA A 104 -4.01 1.09 -6.16
N ARG A 105 -4.88 2.05 -6.52
CA ARG A 105 -5.03 2.52 -7.90
C ARG A 105 -3.76 3.18 -8.43
N LEU A 106 -3.14 4.04 -7.63
CA LEU A 106 -1.87 4.68 -7.98
C LEU A 106 -0.75 3.63 -8.14
N PHE A 107 -0.64 2.73 -7.17
CA PHE A 107 0.40 1.70 -7.18
C PHE A 107 0.32 0.81 -8.42
N ALA A 108 -0.89 0.40 -8.82
CA ALA A 108 -1.09 -0.38 -10.04
C ALA A 108 -0.63 0.34 -11.32
N GLN A 109 -0.62 1.68 -11.35
CA GLN A 109 -0.06 2.45 -12.47
C GLN A 109 1.46 2.35 -12.53
N PHE A 110 2.12 2.10 -11.38
CA PHE A 110 3.58 2.01 -11.29
C PHE A 110 4.13 0.61 -11.56
N VAL A 111 3.32 -0.43 -11.38
CA VAL A 111 3.72 -1.82 -11.67
C VAL A 111 3.70 -2.03 -13.19
N ASP A 112 4.81 -2.53 -13.75
CA ASP A 112 4.92 -2.90 -15.16
C ASP A 112 5.55 -4.29 -15.31
N SER A 113 5.49 -4.85 -16.52
CA SER A 113 6.08 -6.14 -16.86
C SER A 113 7.59 -6.16 -16.61
N ASN A 114 8.10 -7.32 -16.20
CA ASN A 114 9.50 -7.58 -15.86
C ASN A 114 10.03 -6.82 -14.64
N MET A 115 9.16 -6.22 -13.82
CA MET A 115 9.57 -5.59 -12.56
C MET A 115 9.66 -6.59 -11.42
N VAL A 116 10.56 -6.29 -10.47
CA VAL A 116 10.56 -6.90 -9.14
C VAL A 116 9.93 -5.92 -8.15
N VAL A 117 8.80 -6.30 -7.59
CA VAL A 117 7.98 -5.49 -6.70
C VAL A 117 8.13 -5.99 -5.27
N GLY A 118 8.77 -5.21 -4.41
CA GLY A 118 8.89 -5.51 -2.98
C GLY A 118 7.67 -5.01 -2.21
N VAL A 119 6.99 -5.90 -1.48
CA VAL A 119 5.79 -5.59 -0.69
C VAL A 119 6.04 -5.92 0.78
N ALA A 120 5.91 -4.92 1.66
CA ALA A 120 5.81 -5.15 3.10
C ALA A 120 4.39 -5.61 3.47
N TRP A 121 4.22 -6.13 4.69
CA TRP A 121 2.90 -6.45 5.23
C TRP A 121 2.55 -5.56 6.42
N GLY A 122 1.27 -5.47 6.76
CA GLY A 122 0.75 -4.66 7.87
C GLY A 122 -0.70 -4.26 7.62
N SER A 123 -1.35 -3.63 8.60
CA SER A 123 -2.76 -3.20 8.49
C SER A 123 -3.02 -2.35 7.24
N THR A 124 -2.15 -1.37 6.97
CA THR A 124 -2.26 -0.51 5.79
C THR A 124 -2.11 -1.29 4.49
N LEU A 125 -1.15 -2.22 4.40
CA LEU A 125 -0.89 -2.99 3.18
C LEU A 125 -1.98 -4.04 2.94
N THR A 126 -2.56 -4.58 4.01
CA THR A 126 -3.77 -5.40 3.93
C THR A 126 -4.93 -4.61 3.34
N ALA A 127 -5.17 -3.37 3.80
CA ALA A 127 -6.22 -2.52 3.21
C ALA A 127 -5.93 -2.23 1.73
N VAL A 128 -4.69 -1.84 1.38
CA VAL A 128 -4.28 -1.57 -0.01
C VAL A 128 -4.53 -2.79 -0.91
N SER A 129 -4.14 -3.98 -0.45
CA SER A 129 -4.27 -5.21 -1.23
C SER A 129 -5.71 -5.55 -1.62
N ARG A 130 -6.71 -5.10 -0.85
CA ARG A 130 -8.14 -5.34 -1.13
C ARG A 130 -8.68 -4.51 -2.31
N TYR A 131 -8.01 -3.41 -2.65
CA TYR A 131 -8.45 -2.47 -3.69
C TYR A 131 -7.56 -2.48 -4.94
N LEU A 132 -6.63 -3.43 -5.06
CA LEU A 132 -5.79 -3.53 -6.25
C LEU A 132 -6.67 -3.82 -7.47
N PRO A 133 -6.61 -2.97 -8.52
CA PRO A 133 -7.28 -3.26 -9.77
C PRO A 133 -6.57 -4.43 -10.48
N GLN A 134 -7.35 -5.21 -11.22
CA GLN A 134 -6.81 -6.22 -12.12
C GLN A 134 -6.03 -5.56 -13.25
N LYS A 135 -4.74 -5.89 -13.36
CA LYS A 135 -3.81 -5.40 -14.38
C LYS A 135 -2.76 -6.48 -14.65
N GLU A 136 -3.06 -7.39 -15.57
CA GLU A 136 -2.13 -8.45 -15.97
C GLU A 136 -0.79 -7.89 -16.45
N THR A 137 0.30 -8.46 -15.92
CA THR A 137 1.67 -8.13 -16.29
C THR A 137 2.47 -9.39 -16.59
N HIS A 138 3.57 -9.27 -17.33
CA HIS A 138 4.38 -10.42 -17.74
C HIS A 138 5.75 -10.37 -17.10
N GLY A 139 6.23 -11.49 -16.57
CA GLY A 139 7.57 -11.57 -15.98
C GLY A 139 7.73 -10.82 -14.64
N THR A 140 6.66 -10.22 -14.12
CA THR A 140 6.66 -9.51 -12.84
C THR A 140 6.82 -10.49 -11.68
N THR A 141 7.61 -10.10 -10.68
CA THR A 141 7.79 -10.86 -9.45
C THR A 141 7.45 -9.99 -8.26
N VAL A 142 6.53 -10.44 -7.41
CA VAL A 142 6.22 -9.80 -6.13
C VAL A 142 6.99 -10.53 -5.03
N VAL A 143 7.84 -9.82 -4.29
CA VAL A 143 8.67 -10.35 -3.21
C VAL A 143 8.30 -9.72 -1.88
N GLN A 144 8.14 -10.56 -0.85
CA GLN A 144 7.86 -10.11 0.50
C GLN A 144 9.12 -9.44 1.12
N LEU A 145 8.99 -8.25 1.71
CA LEU A 145 10.14 -7.49 2.23
C LEU A 145 10.62 -7.96 3.61
N ASN A 146 9.70 -8.26 4.51
CA ASN A 146 10.00 -8.64 5.89
C ASN A 146 9.38 -10.00 6.21
N GLY A 147 10.05 -10.76 7.07
CA GLY A 147 9.57 -12.06 7.54
C GLY A 147 8.19 -11.94 8.19
N ALA A 148 7.49 -13.05 8.32
CA ALA A 148 6.16 -13.10 8.90
C ALA A 148 6.10 -14.20 9.98
N GLY A 149 5.21 -14.01 10.95
CA GLY A 149 5.07 -14.91 12.10
C GLY A 149 5.60 -14.33 13.40
N ASN A 150 4.86 -14.59 14.48
CA ASN A 150 5.19 -14.21 15.85
C ASN A 150 4.97 -15.40 16.79
N THR A 151 5.25 -15.19 18.07
CA THR A 151 5.14 -16.20 19.13
C THR A 151 3.73 -16.41 19.66
N GLN A 152 2.74 -15.60 19.24
CA GLN A 152 1.37 -15.61 19.78
C GLN A 152 0.30 -16.10 18.79
N THR A 153 0.57 -16.00 17.49
CA THR A 153 -0.27 -16.43 16.36
C THR A 153 0.65 -16.96 15.26
N THR A 154 0.13 -17.73 14.29
CA THR A 154 0.95 -18.14 13.13
C THR A 154 1.57 -16.94 12.44
N GLY A 155 0.82 -15.82 12.33
CA GLY A 155 1.23 -14.58 11.69
C GLY A 155 1.62 -14.70 10.20
N VAL A 156 1.60 -15.91 9.65
CA VAL A 156 1.94 -16.24 8.27
C VAL A 156 0.73 -16.07 7.35
N ASP A 157 -0.48 -16.37 7.84
CA ASP A 157 -1.70 -16.42 7.01
C ASP A 157 -2.03 -15.05 6.40
N TYR A 158 -1.98 -13.98 7.20
CA TYR A 158 -2.28 -12.63 6.71
C TYR A 158 -1.22 -12.12 5.74
N SER A 159 0.07 -12.42 5.97
CA SER A 159 1.16 -11.97 5.09
C SER A 159 1.08 -12.66 3.73
N SER A 160 0.73 -13.95 3.75
CA SER A 160 0.51 -14.76 2.56
C SER A 160 -0.70 -14.26 1.79
N GLU A 161 -1.83 -14.00 2.46
CA GLU A 161 -3.04 -13.49 1.83
C GLU A 161 -2.83 -12.13 1.16
N VAL A 162 -2.07 -11.22 1.79
CA VAL A 162 -1.67 -9.96 1.16
C VAL A 162 -0.90 -10.24 -0.12
N LEU A 163 0.14 -11.06 -0.05
CA LEU A 163 0.98 -11.37 -1.20
C LEU A 163 0.19 -12.05 -2.34
N GLN A 164 -0.75 -12.94 -2.00
CA GLN A 164 -1.63 -13.58 -2.97
C GLN A 164 -2.48 -12.57 -3.73
N ARG A 165 -3.10 -11.59 -3.05
CA ARG A 165 -3.86 -10.52 -3.73
C ARG A 165 -3.01 -9.70 -4.71
N PHE A 166 -1.72 -9.48 -4.40
CA PHE A 166 -0.80 -8.85 -5.36
C PHE A 166 -0.49 -9.78 -6.55
N GLY A 167 -0.33 -11.08 -6.32
CA GLY A 167 -0.15 -12.08 -7.38
C GLY A 167 -1.35 -12.11 -8.32
N ASP A 168 -2.55 -12.21 -7.75
CA ASP A 168 -3.83 -12.26 -8.48
C ASP A 168 -4.11 -10.97 -9.24
N ALA A 169 -3.77 -9.80 -8.68
CA ALA A 169 -4.01 -8.52 -9.34
C ALA A 169 -3.11 -8.28 -10.56
N PHE A 170 -1.90 -8.85 -10.56
CA PHE A 170 -0.87 -8.53 -11.55
C PHE A 170 -0.40 -9.72 -12.41
N GLY A 171 -0.96 -10.91 -12.22
CA GLY A 171 -0.45 -12.14 -12.85
C GLY A 171 0.99 -12.47 -12.45
N ALA A 172 1.42 -12.01 -11.27
CA ALA A 172 2.82 -11.96 -10.88
C ALA A 172 3.29 -13.21 -10.13
N LYS A 173 4.56 -13.59 -10.32
CA LYS A 173 5.19 -14.66 -9.54
C LYS A 173 5.42 -14.21 -8.10
N LEU A 174 5.05 -15.04 -7.13
CA LEU A 174 5.20 -14.71 -5.72
C LEU A 174 6.50 -15.28 -5.12
N GLN A 175 7.19 -14.46 -4.34
CA GLN A 175 8.38 -14.83 -3.58
C GLN A 175 8.15 -14.50 -2.11
N GLN A 176 7.70 -15.49 -1.35
CA GLN A 176 7.56 -15.38 0.10
C GLN A 176 8.93 -15.37 0.77
N PHE A 177 8.99 -14.75 1.95
CA PHE A 177 10.20 -14.69 2.77
C PHE A 177 10.01 -15.52 4.04
N PRO A 178 10.44 -16.80 4.05
CA PRO A 178 10.08 -17.77 5.08
C PRO A 178 10.98 -17.66 6.32
N VAL A 179 10.95 -16.49 6.96
CA VAL A 179 11.66 -16.19 8.21
C VAL A 179 10.67 -15.50 9.16
N PRO A 180 10.86 -15.57 10.50
CA PRO A 180 10.01 -14.83 11.43
C PRO A 180 10.17 -13.31 11.21
N ALA A 181 9.24 -12.50 11.72
CA ALA A 181 9.41 -11.04 11.60
C ALA A 181 10.63 -10.53 12.38
N PHE A 182 10.89 -11.14 13.55
CA PHE A 182 12.08 -10.96 14.37
C PHE A 182 12.61 -12.32 14.82
N PHE A 183 13.94 -12.47 14.85
CA PHE A 183 14.58 -13.58 15.54
C PHE A 183 14.77 -13.25 17.01
N ASP A 184 14.71 -14.22 17.91
CA ASP A 184 15.06 -13.97 19.32
C ASP A 184 16.56 -13.76 19.50
N ASP A 185 17.35 -14.55 18.79
CA ASP A 185 18.81 -14.50 18.81
C ASP A 185 19.39 -13.94 17.48
N PRO A 186 20.15 -12.84 17.50
CA PRO A 186 20.85 -12.31 16.33
C PRO A 186 21.76 -13.35 15.64
N ALA A 187 22.40 -14.26 16.38
CA ALA A 187 23.28 -15.25 15.75
C ALA A 187 22.48 -16.26 14.89
N THR A 188 21.26 -16.58 15.31
CA THR A 188 20.31 -17.39 14.52
C THR A 188 19.90 -16.68 13.23
N ARG A 189 19.64 -15.37 13.28
CA ARG A 189 19.40 -14.57 12.06
C ARG A 189 20.58 -14.67 11.10
N GLU A 190 21.80 -14.45 11.58
CA GLU A 190 23.02 -14.52 10.77
C GLU A 190 23.28 -15.92 10.19
N ALA A 191 22.92 -16.98 10.91
CA ALA A 191 22.92 -18.34 10.38
C ALA A 191 21.91 -18.48 9.23
N MET A 192 20.67 -18.04 9.43
CA MET A 192 19.62 -18.13 8.42
C MET A 192 19.93 -17.30 7.17
N TRP A 193 20.62 -16.17 7.29
CA TRP A 193 21.06 -15.34 6.15
C TRP A 193 22.13 -16.01 5.27
N ARG A 194 22.83 -17.02 5.80
CA ARG A 194 23.81 -17.81 5.02
C ARG A 194 23.16 -18.94 4.23
N GLU A 195 21.95 -19.35 4.61
CA GLU A 195 21.21 -20.42 3.95
C GLU A 195 20.83 -20.06 2.51
N ARG A 196 20.98 -21.03 1.60
CA ARG A 196 20.72 -20.82 0.16
C ARG A 196 19.28 -20.43 -0.12
N SER A 197 18.33 -20.97 0.64
CA SER A 197 16.90 -20.65 0.52
C SER A 197 16.61 -19.18 0.83
N THR A 198 17.18 -18.66 1.92
CA THR A 198 17.07 -17.27 2.35
C THR A 198 17.80 -16.35 1.37
N ARG A 199 19.05 -16.67 1.04
CA ARG A 199 19.87 -15.89 0.09
C ARG A 199 19.17 -15.71 -1.25
N ARG A 200 18.53 -16.76 -1.77
CA ARG A 200 17.74 -16.69 -3.01
C ARG A 200 16.65 -15.61 -2.95
N VAL A 201 15.93 -15.48 -1.84
CA VAL A 201 14.90 -14.44 -1.66
C VAL A 201 15.53 -13.07 -1.48
N LEU A 202 16.60 -12.97 -0.70
CA LEU A 202 17.37 -11.73 -0.56
C LEU A 202 17.91 -11.24 -1.91
N ASP A 203 18.37 -12.13 -2.79
CA ASP A 203 18.83 -11.77 -4.14
C ASP A 203 17.70 -11.22 -5.02
N VAL A 204 16.46 -11.69 -4.83
CA VAL A 204 15.27 -11.09 -5.46
C VAL A 204 15.00 -9.70 -4.88
N GLN A 205 14.99 -9.55 -3.54
CA GLN A 205 14.89 -8.24 -2.88
C GLN A 205 16.07 -7.30 -3.24
N GLY A 206 17.16 -7.78 -3.84
CA GLY A 206 18.27 -6.93 -4.29
C GLY A 206 18.02 -6.25 -5.62
N ARG A 207 17.08 -6.78 -6.40
CA ARG A 207 16.77 -6.36 -7.75
C ARG A 207 15.41 -5.66 -7.83
N MET A 208 14.84 -5.33 -6.68
CA MET A 208 13.54 -4.67 -6.60
C MET A 208 13.58 -3.27 -7.23
N ASP A 209 12.64 -3.03 -8.16
CA ASP A 209 12.46 -1.77 -8.88
C ASP A 209 11.49 -0.85 -8.15
N LEU A 210 10.52 -1.46 -7.45
CA LEU A 210 9.41 -0.81 -6.78
C LEU A 210 9.23 -1.39 -5.38
N ALA A 211 9.22 -0.54 -4.35
CA ALA A 211 8.88 -0.91 -2.97
C ALA A 211 7.54 -0.31 -2.57
N LEU A 212 6.67 -1.11 -1.94
CA LEU A 212 5.45 -0.66 -1.29
C LEU A 212 5.52 -0.97 0.20
N PHE A 213 5.40 0.06 1.02
CA PHE A 213 5.46 -0.08 2.47
C PHE A 213 4.63 0.99 3.18
N SER A 214 4.45 0.80 4.48
CA SER A 214 3.89 1.78 5.40
C SER A 214 4.87 1.98 6.55
N LEU A 215 4.63 3.02 7.34
CA LEU A 215 5.42 3.33 8.52
C LEU A 215 4.70 2.81 9.75
N GLY A 216 5.45 2.12 10.61
CA GLY A 216 5.02 1.93 11.98
C GLY A 216 5.38 3.13 12.85
N SER A 217 4.53 3.41 13.83
CA SER A 217 4.75 4.43 14.85
C SER A 217 4.44 3.83 16.22
N PRO A 218 5.34 3.92 17.20
CA PRO A 218 5.08 3.51 18.58
C PRO A 218 3.95 4.31 19.26
N SER A 219 3.67 5.53 18.77
CA SER A 219 2.68 6.46 19.32
C SER A 219 1.32 6.44 18.62
N ALA A 220 1.07 5.44 17.77
CA ALA A 220 -0.16 5.33 16.98
C ALA A 220 -1.35 4.81 17.80
N GLU A 221 -2.52 5.47 17.72
CA GLU A 221 -3.79 4.97 18.28
C GLU A 221 -4.26 3.66 17.60
N VAL A 222 -3.92 3.47 16.33
CA VAL A 222 -3.97 2.17 15.64
C VAL A 222 -2.53 1.71 15.42
N PRO A 223 -1.96 0.93 16.35
CA PRO A 223 -0.55 0.57 16.27
C PRO A 223 -0.27 -0.26 15.02
N SER A 224 0.92 -0.09 14.43
CA SER A 224 1.40 -1.06 13.44
C SER A 224 1.35 -2.46 14.04
N ARG A 225 1.05 -3.47 13.22
CA ARG A 225 0.94 -4.86 13.68
C ARG A 225 2.23 -5.36 14.34
N VAL A 226 3.37 -4.76 14.04
CA VAL A 226 4.64 -4.97 14.75
C VAL A 226 4.50 -4.70 16.25
N TYR A 227 3.71 -3.71 16.67
CA TYR A 227 3.54 -3.34 18.07
C TYR A 227 2.38 -4.12 18.75
N VAL A 228 1.28 -4.37 18.04
CA VAL A 228 0.09 -5.02 18.66
C VAL A 228 0.02 -6.53 18.43
N GLY A 229 0.76 -7.07 17.45
CA GLY A 229 0.67 -8.47 17.05
C GLY A 229 1.49 -9.45 17.89
N GLY A 230 1.97 -9.05 19.08
CA GLY A 230 2.80 -9.91 19.92
C GLY A 230 4.20 -10.20 19.37
N TYR A 231 4.70 -9.34 18.49
CA TYR A 231 6.04 -9.45 17.90
C TYR A 231 7.15 -8.90 18.78
N LEU A 232 6.80 -8.02 19.74
CA LEU A 232 7.71 -7.33 20.64
C LEU A 232 7.26 -7.53 22.08
N ASP A 233 8.21 -7.83 22.96
CA ASP A 233 7.95 -7.92 24.40
C ASP A 233 8.24 -6.60 25.14
N ARG A 234 8.02 -6.57 26.46
CA ARG A 234 8.23 -5.36 27.28
C ARG A 234 9.69 -4.88 27.27
N ASP A 235 10.65 -5.79 27.19
CA ASP A 235 12.06 -5.44 27.17
C ASP A 235 12.45 -4.87 25.80
N ASP A 236 11.85 -5.35 24.72
CA ASP A 236 11.97 -4.77 23.39
C ASP A 236 11.45 -3.33 23.35
N TYR A 237 10.28 -3.06 23.93
CA TYR A 237 9.75 -1.70 24.04
C TYR A 237 10.66 -0.76 24.83
N ARG A 238 11.23 -1.25 25.94
CA ARG A 238 12.20 -0.48 26.73
C ARG A 238 13.43 -0.17 25.88
N SER A 239 13.96 -1.18 25.18
CA SER A 239 15.13 -1.03 24.30
C SER A 239 14.88 -0.01 23.18
N LEU A 240 13.72 -0.07 22.52
CA LEU A 240 13.32 0.90 21.49
C LEU A 240 13.21 2.33 22.02
N THR A 241 12.70 2.48 23.25
CA THR A 241 12.59 3.79 23.93
C THR A 241 13.96 4.35 24.27
N GLU A 242 14.85 3.53 24.84
CA GLU A 242 16.24 3.89 25.14
C GLU A 242 17.01 4.27 23.86
N ASP A 243 16.77 3.54 22.77
CA ASP A 243 17.32 3.84 21.45
C ASP A 243 16.61 5.00 20.74
N ARG A 244 15.62 5.64 21.35
CA ARG A 244 14.90 6.80 20.79
C ARG A 244 14.32 6.52 19.39
N VAL A 245 13.80 5.32 19.19
CA VAL A 245 13.16 4.93 17.93
C VAL A 245 11.87 5.72 17.74
N ILE A 246 11.67 6.22 16.52
CA ILE A 246 10.48 7.00 16.15
C ILE A 246 9.53 6.23 15.21
N GLY A 247 10.01 5.14 14.61
CA GLY A 247 9.20 4.31 13.73
C GLY A 247 9.99 3.16 13.11
N ASP A 248 9.31 2.41 12.26
CA ASP A 248 9.88 1.29 11.50
C ASP A 248 9.37 1.24 10.05
N VAL A 249 10.20 0.69 9.18
CA VAL A 249 9.83 0.29 7.82
C VAL A 249 10.10 -1.19 7.68
N ALA A 250 9.05 -1.97 7.40
CA ALA A 250 9.17 -3.41 7.20
C ALA A 250 9.99 -4.07 8.33
N THR A 251 9.67 -3.78 9.60
CA THR A 251 10.36 -4.25 10.82
C THR A 251 11.75 -3.69 11.11
N VAL A 252 12.32 -2.84 10.24
CA VAL A 252 13.59 -2.15 10.51
C VAL A 252 13.31 -0.78 11.13
N PHE A 253 13.77 -0.59 12.35
CA PHE A 253 13.53 0.59 13.17
C PHE A 253 14.50 1.73 12.84
N PHE A 254 14.05 2.98 12.97
CA PHE A 254 14.85 4.17 12.75
C PHE A 254 14.51 5.29 13.73
N ARG A 255 15.46 6.22 13.89
CA ARG A 255 15.34 7.41 14.75
C ARG A 255 14.89 8.62 13.95
N ALA A 256 14.62 9.73 14.66
CA ALA A 256 14.17 10.98 14.07
C ALA A 256 15.13 11.56 13.01
N ASP A 257 16.43 11.31 13.14
CA ASP A 257 17.48 11.72 12.20
C ASP A 257 17.71 10.72 11.05
N GLY A 258 16.93 9.62 11.00
CA GLY A 258 17.07 8.58 9.99
C GLY A 258 18.20 7.57 10.24
N THR A 259 18.91 7.66 11.38
CA THR A 259 19.86 6.64 11.82
C THR A 259 19.13 5.37 12.23
N TRP A 260 19.77 4.23 11.98
CA TRP A 260 19.14 2.91 12.19
C TRP A 260 20.12 1.79 12.54
N ARG A 261 21.41 1.93 12.22
CA ARG A 261 22.40 0.82 12.24
C ARG A 261 22.68 0.28 13.64
N ASP A 262 22.72 1.17 14.61
CA ASP A 262 23.04 0.92 16.01
C ASP A 262 21.80 0.76 16.89
N VAL A 263 20.61 0.70 16.30
CA VAL A 263 19.39 0.32 17.03
C VAL A 263 19.49 -1.18 17.33
N ARG A 264 19.51 -1.54 18.62
CA ARG A 264 19.82 -2.90 19.08
C ARG A 264 18.92 -3.95 18.45
N LEU A 265 17.64 -3.63 18.33
CA LEU A 265 16.62 -4.56 17.86
C LEU A 265 16.74 -4.86 16.35
N ASN A 266 17.42 -4.02 15.57
CA ASN A 266 17.62 -4.26 14.14
C ASN A 266 18.51 -5.47 13.86
N ALA A 267 19.36 -5.90 14.81
CA ALA A 267 20.12 -7.15 14.71
C ALA A 267 19.23 -8.40 14.70
N ARG A 268 17.96 -8.26 15.12
CA ARG A 268 16.94 -9.32 15.13
C ARG A 268 15.94 -9.18 13.98
N ALA A 269 15.85 -8.00 13.36
CA ALA A 269 14.88 -7.67 12.33
C ALA A 269 15.19 -8.36 10.99
N THR A 270 14.14 -8.55 10.19
CA THR A 270 14.22 -9.28 8.91
C THR A 270 13.95 -8.44 7.68
N GLY A 271 13.42 -7.23 7.83
CA GLY A 271 13.28 -6.32 6.69
C GLY A 271 14.61 -5.97 6.03
N PRO A 272 14.55 -5.37 4.82
CA PRO A 272 15.73 -4.90 4.14
C PRO A 272 16.36 -3.74 4.90
N ASP A 273 17.70 -3.76 5.00
CA ASP A 273 18.48 -2.62 5.45
C ASP A 273 18.01 -1.31 4.80
N LEU A 274 17.94 -0.22 5.56
CA LEU A 274 17.40 1.03 5.03
C LEU A 274 18.27 1.60 3.90
N ASP A 275 19.57 1.31 3.87
CA ASP A 275 20.44 1.67 2.74
C ASP A 275 20.14 0.90 1.47
N ARG A 276 19.66 -0.34 1.60
CA ARG A 276 19.18 -1.11 0.45
C ARG A 276 17.86 -0.55 -0.04
N LEU A 277 16.94 -0.24 0.88
CA LEU A 277 15.66 0.38 0.54
C LEU A 277 15.86 1.73 -0.16
N ARG A 278 16.81 2.56 0.28
CA ARG A 278 17.19 3.83 -0.38
C ARG A 278 17.70 3.68 -1.81
N ARG A 279 18.18 2.51 -2.22
CA ARG A 279 18.65 2.29 -3.60
C ARG A 279 17.54 1.90 -4.57
N VAL A 280 16.38 1.54 -4.04
CA VAL A 280 15.21 1.16 -4.84
C VAL A 280 14.74 2.40 -5.63
N PRO A 281 14.59 2.30 -6.97
CA PRO A 281 14.22 3.43 -7.82
C PRO A 281 12.92 4.10 -7.41
N ARG A 282 11.87 3.33 -7.11
CA ARG A 282 10.58 3.85 -6.65
C ARG A 282 10.17 3.22 -5.32
N ARG A 283 9.83 4.06 -4.35
CA ARG A 283 9.56 3.73 -2.95
C ARG A 283 8.26 4.40 -2.53
N VAL A 284 7.18 3.65 -2.62
CA VAL A 284 5.82 4.11 -2.35
C VAL A 284 5.49 3.87 -0.88
N CYS A 285 5.33 4.95 -0.15
CA CYS A 285 4.97 4.95 1.26
C CYS A 285 3.49 5.31 1.42
N VAL A 286 2.71 4.42 2.02
CA VAL A 286 1.28 4.64 2.31
C VAL A 286 1.10 4.90 3.79
N VAL A 287 0.58 6.06 4.16
CA VAL A 287 0.47 6.49 5.55
C VAL A 287 -0.86 7.19 5.76
N ALA A 288 -1.61 6.81 6.79
CA ALA A 288 -2.86 7.47 7.17
C ALA A 288 -2.84 7.79 8.67
N GLY A 289 -3.41 8.93 9.02
CA GLY A 289 -3.60 9.37 10.40
C GLY A 289 -2.46 10.26 10.92
N ALA A 290 -2.84 11.30 11.66
CA ALA A 290 -1.92 12.32 12.17
C ALA A 290 -0.86 11.78 13.15
N HIS A 291 -1.13 10.65 13.81
CA HIS A 291 -0.22 10.02 14.77
C HIS A 291 1.06 9.47 14.13
N LYS A 292 1.10 9.30 12.80
CA LYS A 292 2.30 8.86 12.06
C LYS A 292 3.19 10.01 11.59
N LEU A 293 2.86 11.26 11.95
CA LEU A 293 3.59 12.45 11.50
C LEU A 293 5.09 12.39 11.82
N ALA A 294 5.44 11.98 13.05
CA ALA A 294 6.84 11.92 13.47
C ALA A 294 7.64 10.89 12.66
N SER A 295 7.09 9.68 12.48
CA SER A 295 7.71 8.62 11.68
C SER A 295 7.79 9.02 10.20
N LEU A 296 6.78 9.67 9.66
CA LEU A 296 6.78 10.17 8.27
C LEU A 296 7.86 11.22 8.03
N ARG A 297 7.98 12.20 8.93
CA ARG A 297 9.05 13.21 8.85
C ARG A 297 10.43 12.57 8.86
N ALA A 298 10.65 11.64 9.77
CA ALA A 298 11.91 10.94 9.88
C ALA A 298 12.20 10.05 8.65
N ALA A 299 11.19 9.37 8.08
CA ALA A 299 11.35 8.58 6.86
C ALA A 299 11.67 9.44 5.63
N LEU A 300 11.04 10.63 5.52
CA LEU A 300 11.32 11.61 4.47
C LEU A 300 12.74 12.17 4.62
N ALA A 301 13.13 12.59 5.84
CA ALA A 301 14.47 13.09 6.12
C ALA A 301 15.55 12.01 5.87
N ALA A 302 15.23 10.76 6.14
CA ALA A 302 16.07 9.61 5.87
C ALA A 302 16.15 9.21 4.39
N GLY A 303 15.44 9.89 3.49
CA GLY A 303 15.43 9.60 2.04
C GLY A 303 14.82 8.24 1.68
N LEU A 304 13.93 7.70 2.52
CA LEU A 304 13.35 6.37 2.32
C LEU A 304 12.20 6.35 1.31
N VAL A 305 11.64 7.52 0.98
CA VAL A 305 10.40 7.65 0.21
C VAL A 305 10.69 8.37 -1.11
N THR A 306 10.04 7.95 -2.20
CA THR A 306 9.95 8.74 -3.45
C THR A 306 8.54 9.23 -3.69
N ASP A 307 7.56 8.40 -3.32
CA ASP A 307 6.14 8.66 -3.51
C ASP A 307 5.43 8.43 -2.17
N VAL A 308 4.65 9.40 -1.70
CA VAL A 308 3.87 9.30 -0.46
C VAL A 308 2.39 9.44 -0.75
N VAL A 309 1.59 8.47 -0.31
CA VAL A 309 0.13 8.55 -0.31
C VAL A 309 -0.33 8.77 1.12
N LEU A 310 -1.01 9.89 1.36
CA LEU A 310 -1.40 10.34 2.69
C LEU A 310 -2.73 11.08 2.71
N ASP A 311 -3.40 11.08 3.85
CA ASP A 311 -4.63 11.86 4.02
C ASP A 311 -4.35 13.36 4.19
N GLU A 312 -5.34 14.18 3.82
CA GLU A 312 -5.26 15.65 3.87
C GLU A 312 -4.82 16.19 5.23
N THR A 313 -5.35 15.67 6.34
CA THR A 313 -4.99 16.14 7.69
C THR A 313 -3.51 15.88 8.01
N LEU A 314 -2.97 14.73 7.61
CA LEU A 314 -1.56 14.43 7.79
C LEU A 314 -0.68 15.31 6.87
N ALA A 315 -1.11 15.56 5.64
CA ALA A 315 -0.42 16.45 4.71
C ALA A 315 -0.35 17.90 5.21
N GLU A 316 -1.46 18.44 5.74
CA GLU A 316 -1.51 19.77 6.35
C GLU A 316 -0.48 19.89 7.47
N ARG A 317 -0.51 18.97 8.44
CA ARG A 317 0.46 18.98 9.55
C ARG A 317 1.91 18.80 9.09
N LEU A 318 2.13 17.98 8.06
CA LEU A 318 3.46 17.79 7.49
C LEU A 318 4.02 19.10 6.93
N VAL A 319 3.17 19.95 6.34
CA VAL A 319 3.57 21.25 5.79
C VAL A 319 3.62 22.35 6.87
N GLU A 320 2.70 22.33 7.85
CA GLU A 320 2.54 23.34 8.91
C GLU A 320 3.67 23.36 9.93
N THR A 321 4.15 22.20 10.40
CA THR A 321 5.17 22.19 11.47
C THR A 321 6.54 22.57 10.90
N LEU A 322 6.80 23.88 10.90
CA LEU A 322 8.11 24.51 10.95
C LEU A 322 8.32 24.98 12.38
#